data_AF-A0A016ADG5-F1
#
_entry.id   AF-A0A016ADG5-F1
#
_cell.length_a   1.000
_cell.length_b   1.000
_cell.length_c   1.000
_cell.angle_alpha   90.00
_cell.angle_beta   90.00
_cell.angle_gamma   90.00
#
_symmetry.space_group_name_H-M   'P 1'
#
loop_
_entity.id
_entity.type
_entity.pdbx_description
1 polymer ?
#
loop_
_entity_poly.entity_id
_entity_poly.type
_entity_poly.pdbx_seq_one_letter_code
_entity_poly.pdbx_strand_id
1 'polypeptide(L)'
;PRWVVELDEELRFPTRYLYEDGLLSEAFKCWESGNLENAKMIKLLDHKYMVSGVFETERFVFLLVYESMPFRELRKVPDTPPLIAIYNKRTGETFAVKQVVDDLGGMKAFFPSWGAYNEKLLATIWPYKLKEFIEEEQSAGRTVAPQILNLMKRVREDDNPILIIANLKTK
;
A
#
# COMPACT_ATOMS: atom_id res chain seq x y z
N PRO A 1 -11.62 22.26 6.25
CA PRO A 1 -10.53 21.29 6.55
C PRO A 1 -9.45 21.95 7.42
N ARG A 2 -9.04 21.31 8.53
CA ARG A 2 -8.03 21.88 9.45
C ARG A 2 -6.60 21.82 8.89
N TRP A 3 -6.36 20.94 7.93
CA TRP A 3 -5.09 20.73 7.24
C TRP A 3 -5.35 20.43 5.77
N VAL A 4 -4.53 20.97 4.87
CA VAL A 4 -4.58 20.71 3.42
C VAL A 4 -3.21 20.20 3.02
N VAL A 5 -3.16 18.98 2.46
CA VAL A 5 -1.94 18.43 1.87
C VAL A 5 -2.01 18.69 0.37
N GLU A 6 -1.14 19.56 -0.12
CA GLU A 6 -1.05 19.88 -1.53
C GLU A 6 -0.13 18.89 -2.25
N LEU A 7 -0.70 18.15 -3.22
CA LEU A 7 0.07 17.37 -4.18
C LEU A 7 0.28 18.20 -5.45
N ASP A 8 1.32 17.92 -6.23
CA ASP A 8 1.47 18.51 -7.56
C ASP A 8 0.24 18.17 -8.43
N GLU A 9 -0.27 19.14 -9.21
CA GLU A 9 -1.44 18.94 -10.09
C GLU A 9 -1.22 17.81 -11.09
N GLU A 10 0.00 17.64 -11.59
CA GLU A 10 0.34 16.55 -12.51
C GLU A 10 0.26 15.17 -11.85
N LEU A 11 0.31 15.10 -10.51
CA LEU A 11 0.24 13.86 -9.75
C LEU A 11 -1.17 13.54 -9.27
N ARG A 12 -2.10 14.51 -9.30
CA ARG A 12 -3.46 14.34 -8.78
C ARG A 12 -4.33 13.51 -9.72
N PHE A 13 -5.17 12.69 -9.09
CA PHE A 13 -6.22 11.98 -9.79
C PHE A 13 -7.23 12.98 -10.40
N PRO A 14 -7.47 12.97 -11.73
CA PRO A 14 -8.32 13.98 -12.37
C PRO A 14 -9.79 13.85 -11.92
N THR A 15 -10.39 14.94 -11.45
CA THR A 15 -11.81 14.98 -11.05
C THR A 15 -12.74 14.59 -12.19
N ARG A 16 -12.36 14.90 -13.44
CA ARG A 16 -13.07 14.50 -14.65
C ARG A 16 -13.34 13.00 -14.72
N TYR A 17 -12.44 12.15 -14.21
CA TYR A 17 -12.66 10.71 -14.18
C TYR A 17 -13.89 10.32 -13.35
N LEU A 18 -14.17 11.03 -12.24
CA LEU A 18 -15.27 10.69 -11.32
C LEU A 18 -16.66 10.88 -11.93
N TYR A 19 -16.76 11.63 -13.02
CA TYR A 19 -18.02 12.00 -13.65
C TYR A 19 -18.18 11.41 -15.06
N GLU A 20 -17.17 10.69 -15.55
CA GLU A 20 -17.19 10.11 -16.89
C GLU A 20 -17.49 8.62 -16.87
N ASP A 21 -18.67 8.28 -17.36
CA ASP A 21 -19.12 6.89 -17.50
C ASP A 21 -18.50 6.20 -18.72
N GLY A 22 -18.40 4.87 -18.65
CA GLY A 22 -17.98 4.03 -19.78
C GLY A 22 -16.47 4.00 -20.05
N LEU A 23 -15.67 4.76 -19.30
CA LEU A 23 -14.20 4.79 -19.44
C LEU A 23 -13.55 3.41 -19.35
N LEU A 24 -14.03 2.55 -18.44
CA LEU A 24 -13.51 1.18 -18.31
C LEU A 24 -13.86 0.33 -19.54
N SER A 25 -15.07 0.46 -20.08
CA SER A 25 -15.52 -0.28 -21.27
C SER A 25 -14.78 0.17 -22.52
N GLU A 26 -14.55 1.48 -22.67
CA GLU A 26 -13.73 2.05 -23.74
C GLU A 26 -12.29 1.54 -23.65
N ALA A 27 -11.67 1.62 -22.47
CA ALA A 27 -10.32 1.11 -22.26
C ALA A 27 -10.21 -0.39 -22.55
N PHE A 28 -11.21 -1.18 -22.17
CA PHE A 28 -11.23 -2.62 -22.48
C PHE A 28 -11.28 -2.88 -23.99
N LYS A 29 -12.13 -2.18 -24.75
CA LYS A 29 -12.17 -2.28 -26.22
C LYS A 29 -10.85 -1.86 -26.86
N CYS A 30 -10.22 -0.80 -26.35
CA CYS A 30 -8.91 -0.36 -26.80
C CYS A 30 -7.85 -1.47 -26.55
N TRP A 31 -7.87 -2.11 -25.39
CA TRP A 31 -7.01 -3.25 -25.09
C TRP A 31 -7.22 -4.43 -26.05
N GLU A 32 -8.47 -4.84 -26.30
CA GLU A 32 -8.79 -5.92 -27.25
C GLU A 32 -8.25 -5.62 -28.66
N SER A 33 -8.27 -4.35 -29.07
CA SER A 33 -7.76 -3.89 -30.36
C SER A 33 -6.23 -3.65 -30.40
N GLY A 34 -5.52 -3.85 -29.29
CA GLY A 34 -4.08 -3.61 -29.18
C GLY A 34 -3.67 -2.13 -29.08
N ASN A 35 -4.61 -1.22 -28.76
CA ASN A 35 -4.41 0.23 -28.72
C ASN A 35 -4.70 0.83 -27.33
N LEU A 36 -4.37 0.09 -26.25
CA LEU A 36 -4.72 0.49 -24.89
C LEU A 36 -4.18 1.87 -24.50
N GLU A 37 -2.97 2.23 -24.93
CA GLU A 37 -2.40 3.57 -24.68
C GLU A 37 -3.24 4.74 -25.19
N ASN A 38 -4.11 4.49 -26.19
CA ASN A 38 -4.96 5.51 -26.76
C ASN A 38 -6.23 5.75 -25.94
N ALA A 39 -6.58 4.81 -25.05
CA ALA A 39 -7.76 4.89 -24.22
C ALA A 39 -7.72 6.13 -23.33
N LYS A 40 -8.85 6.83 -23.25
CA LYS A 40 -8.94 8.07 -22.48
C LYS A 40 -8.65 7.84 -21.00
N MET A 41 -9.12 6.73 -20.45
CA MET A 41 -8.84 6.33 -19.07
C MET A 41 -7.34 6.22 -18.79
N ILE A 42 -6.58 5.60 -19.70
CA ILE A 42 -5.13 5.42 -19.53
C ILE A 42 -4.43 6.78 -19.51
N LYS A 43 -4.76 7.66 -20.45
CA LYS A 43 -4.22 9.03 -20.50
C LYS A 43 -4.54 9.87 -19.26
N LEU A 44 -5.70 9.63 -18.64
CA LEU A 44 -6.11 10.33 -17.43
C LEU A 44 -5.41 9.80 -16.17
N LEU A 45 -5.20 8.49 -16.09
CA LEU A 45 -4.87 7.83 -14.82
C LEU A 45 -3.44 7.34 -14.69
N ASP A 46 -2.75 7.06 -15.79
CA ASP A 46 -1.38 6.56 -15.74
C ASP A 46 -0.48 7.51 -14.94
N HIS A 47 0.30 6.93 -14.03
CA HIS A 47 1.24 7.62 -13.14
C HIS A 47 0.62 8.64 -12.18
N LYS A 48 -0.72 8.66 -12.04
CA LYS A 48 -1.40 9.47 -11.03
C LYS A 48 -1.36 8.77 -9.69
N TYR A 49 -1.25 9.54 -8.62
CA TYR A 49 -1.28 9.02 -7.27
C TYR A 49 -2.70 9.06 -6.70
N MET A 50 -3.08 7.95 -6.07
CA MET A 50 -4.33 7.80 -5.36
C MET A 50 -4.06 7.64 -3.87
N VAL A 51 -4.87 8.33 -3.05
CA VAL A 51 -4.90 8.13 -1.61
C VAL A 51 -5.96 7.08 -1.30
N SER A 52 -5.56 5.87 -0.92
CA SER A 52 -6.49 4.79 -0.52
C SER A 52 -6.92 4.87 0.94
N GLY A 53 -6.15 5.56 1.78
CA GLY A 53 -6.40 5.64 3.21
C GLY A 53 -5.78 6.88 3.82
N VAL A 54 -6.50 7.46 4.79
CA VAL A 54 -6.05 8.59 5.60
C VAL A 54 -6.22 8.21 7.05
N PHE A 55 -5.13 8.24 7.82
CA PHE A 55 -5.16 8.00 9.25
C PHE A 55 -4.56 9.18 9.98
N GLU A 56 -5.31 9.72 10.93
CA GLU A 56 -4.89 10.88 11.71
C GLU A 56 -4.67 10.47 13.16
N THR A 57 -3.52 10.87 13.70
CA THR A 57 -3.15 10.76 15.11
C THR A 57 -2.99 12.16 15.70
N GLU A 58 -2.47 12.36 16.90
CA GLU A 58 -2.32 13.72 17.44
C GLU A 58 -1.24 14.50 16.66
N ARG A 59 -0.10 13.86 16.39
CA ARG A 59 1.07 14.51 15.78
C ARG A 59 1.12 14.36 14.25
N PHE A 60 0.59 13.28 13.70
CA PHE A 60 0.79 12.94 12.29
C PHE A 60 -0.54 12.76 11.54
N VAL A 61 -0.47 12.99 10.23
CA VAL A 61 -1.43 12.46 9.26
C VAL A 61 -0.68 11.49 8.36
N PHE A 62 -1.14 10.27 8.28
CA PHE A 62 -0.62 9.21 7.42
C PHE A 62 -1.52 9.06 6.21
N LEU A 63 -0.93 9.07 5.03
CA LEU A 63 -1.60 8.90 3.75
C LEU A 63 -1.07 7.62 3.10
N LEU A 64 -1.96 6.69 2.80
CA LEU A 64 -1.64 5.53 1.99
C LEU A 64 -1.77 5.92 0.54
N VAL A 65 -0.64 5.96 -0.14
CA VAL A 65 -0.51 6.50 -1.48
C VAL A 65 -0.04 5.38 -2.40
N TYR A 66 -0.75 5.17 -3.51
CA TYR A 66 -0.30 4.24 -4.54
C TYR A 66 -0.38 4.88 -5.91
N GLU A 67 0.50 4.43 -6.80
CA GLU A 67 0.51 4.83 -8.20
C GLU A 67 -0.57 4.04 -8.96
N SER A 68 -1.51 4.78 -9.55
CA SER A 68 -2.53 4.21 -10.42
C SER A 68 -1.93 3.87 -11.77
N MET A 69 -2.02 2.58 -12.11
CA MET A 69 -1.67 2.06 -13.43
C MET A 69 -2.76 1.08 -13.82
N PRO A 70 -3.84 1.54 -14.48
CA PRO A 70 -4.89 0.63 -14.91
C PRO A 70 -4.35 -0.42 -15.88
N PHE A 71 -4.95 -1.61 -15.84
CA PHE A 71 -4.54 -2.75 -16.67
C PHE A 71 -3.07 -3.18 -16.43
N ARG A 72 -2.49 -2.91 -15.24
CA ARG A 72 -1.09 -3.19 -14.90
C ARG A 72 -0.64 -4.61 -15.26
N GLU A 73 -1.41 -5.62 -14.84
CA GLU A 73 -1.13 -7.04 -15.14
C GLU A 73 -1.15 -7.33 -16.64
N LEU A 74 -2.19 -6.85 -17.33
CA LEU A 74 -2.36 -7.02 -18.79
C LEU A 74 -1.27 -6.32 -19.59
N ARG A 75 -0.69 -5.24 -19.03
CA ARG A 75 0.44 -4.49 -19.60
C ARG A 75 1.80 -5.04 -19.17
N LYS A 76 1.85 -6.08 -18.33
CA LYS A 76 3.08 -6.68 -17.79
C LYS A 76 3.99 -5.66 -17.09
N VAL A 77 3.40 -4.65 -16.47
CA VAL A 77 4.13 -3.65 -15.69
C VAL A 77 4.33 -4.20 -14.27
N PRO A 78 5.55 -4.16 -13.70
CA PRO A 78 5.80 -4.64 -12.33
C PRO A 78 4.93 -3.90 -11.30
N ASP A 79 4.59 -4.55 -10.19
CA ASP A 79 3.91 -3.89 -9.08
C ASP A 79 4.80 -2.83 -8.44
N THR A 80 4.23 -1.64 -8.17
CA THR A 80 4.87 -0.62 -7.33
C THR A 80 4.39 -0.80 -5.90
N PRO A 81 5.30 -0.96 -4.90
CA PRO A 81 4.87 -1.04 -3.51
C PRO A 81 4.17 0.26 -3.10
N PRO A 82 3.12 0.18 -2.26
CA PRO A 82 2.44 1.37 -1.78
C PRO A 82 3.39 2.24 -0.95
N LEU A 83 3.22 3.55 -1.07
CA LEU A 83 3.92 4.57 -0.33
C LEU A 83 3.11 4.99 0.89
N ILE A 84 3.81 5.35 1.97
CA ILE A 84 3.18 5.98 3.13
C ILE A 84 3.70 7.40 3.19
N ALA A 85 2.89 8.38 2.78
CA ALA A 85 3.21 9.79 2.97
C ALA A 85 2.78 10.22 4.38
N ILE A 86 3.63 11.01 5.03
CA ILE A 86 3.48 11.38 6.44
C ILE A 86 3.60 12.88 6.52
N TYR A 87 2.55 13.51 7.05
CA TYR A 87 2.52 14.92 7.37
C TYR A 87 2.68 15.11 8.88
N ASN A 88 3.70 15.86 9.29
CA ASN A 88 3.94 16.20 10.69
C ASN A 88 3.26 17.53 11.02
N LYS A 89 2.17 17.47 11.79
CA LYS A 89 1.36 18.65 12.14
C LYS A 89 2.12 19.69 12.97
N ARG A 90 3.22 19.31 13.61
CA ARG A 90 4.04 20.22 14.42
C ARG A 90 5.05 21.00 13.60
N THR A 91 5.62 20.38 12.56
CA THR A 91 6.66 21.01 11.72
C THR A 91 6.11 21.52 10.40
N GLY A 92 4.94 21.06 9.97
CA GLY A 92 4.38 21.33 8.64
C GLY A 92 5.05 20.55 7.52
N GLU A 93 5.99 19.65 7.84
CA GLU A 93 6.74 18.87 6.85
C GLU A 93 5.95 17.64 6.38
N THR A 94 6.10 17.34 5.08
CA THR A 94 5.62 16.11 4.46
C THR A 94 6.80 15.29 3.96
N PHE A 95 6.83 14.00 4.27
CA PHE A 95 7.82 13.07 3.71
C PHE A 95 7.17 11.73 3.36
N ALA A 96 7.73 11.03 2.37
CA ALA A 96 7.23 9.72 1.94
C ALA A 96 8.17 8.59 2.38
N VAL A 97 7.59 7.54 2.96
CA VAL A 97 8.27 6.31 3.31
C VAL A 97 8.05 5.29 2.19
N LYS A 98 9.15 4.92 1.52
CA LYS A 98 9.15 3.92 0.43
C LYS A 98 9.26 2.48 0.93
N GLN A 99 9.83 2.30 2.12
CA GLN A 99 10.02 0.98 2.72
C GLN A 99 9.87 1.09 4.24
N VAL A 100 9.06 0.20 4.80
CA VAL A 100 9.00 -0.02 6.24
C VAL A 100 9.96 -1.17 6.55
N VAL A 101 10.90 -0.92 7.46
CA VAL A 101 11.78 -1.96 7.98
C VAL A 101 11.01 -2.71 9.05
N ASP A 102 10.73 -3.99 8.83
CA ASP A 102 10.09 -4.85 9.82
C ASP A 102 11.14 -5.51 10.72
N ASP A 103 10.79 -5.68 12.00
CA ASP A 103 11.59 -6.45 12.97
C ASP A 103 11.29 -7.96 12.90
N LEU A 104 10.43 -8.38 11.95
CA LEU A 104 10.00 -9.76 11.76
C LEU A 104 10.93 -10.53 10.79
N GLY A 105 11.88 -9.84 10.13
CA GLY A 105 12.88 -10.45 9.28
C GLY A 105 12.40 -10.72 7.85
N GLY A 106 11.60 -9.84 7.27
CA GLY A 106 11.30 -9.86 5.82
C GLY A 106 10.01 -10.58 5.43
N MET A 107 9.06 -10.72 6.37
CA MET A 107 7.69 -11.03 6.00
C MET A 107 7.16 -9.94 5.04
N LYS A 108 6.25 -10.29 4.12
CA LYS A 108 5.68 -9.37 3.11
C LYS A 108 5.61 -7.91 3.60
N ALA A 109 6.03 -6.97 2.75
CA ALA A 109 6.13 -5.55 3.07
C ALA A 109 4.92 -5.06 3.89
N PHE A 110 5.19 -4.50 5.07
CA PHE A 110 4.15 -4.00 5.97
C PHE A 110 3.23 -3.01 5.24
N PHE A 111 1.92 -3.23 5.38
CA PHE A 111 0.91 -2.29 4.91
C PHE A 111 -0.12 -2.04 6.02
N PRO A 112 -0.36 -0.78 6.42
CA PRO A 112 -1.20 -0.45 7.58
C PRO A 112 -2.69 -0.59 7.28
N SER A 113 -3.16 -1.83 7.22
CA SER A 113 -4.56 -2.16 6.90
C SER A 113 -5.57 -1.74 7.97
N TRP A 114 -5.14 -1.42 9.19
CA TRP A 114 -6.01 -1.12 10.33
C TRP A 114 -5.81 0.27 10.92
N GLY A 115 -5.16 1.16 10.18
CA GLY A 115 -5.07 2.56 10.55
C GLY A 115 -3.91 2.90 11.47
N ALA A 116 -4.13 3.92 12.31
CA ALA A 116 -3.12 4.44 13.22
C ALA A 116 -3.69 4.70 14.61
N TYR A 117 -2.88 4.42 15.64
CA TYR A 117 -3.20 4.71 17.03
C TYR A 117 -1.94 5.14 17.80
N ASN A 118 -2.03 6.24 18.54
CA ASN A 118 -0.93 6.75 19.38
C ASN A 118 0.41 6.84 18.60
N GLU A 119 0.36 7.50 17.45
CA GLU A 119 1.47 7.72 16.51
C GLU A 119 2.08 6.44 15.89
N LYS A 120 1.37 5.31 15.99
CA LYS A 120 1.78 4.01 15.44
C LYS A 120 0.82 3.56 14.36
N LEU A 121 1.36 2.93 13.33
CA LEU A 121 0.60 2.31 12.26
C LEU A 121 0.30 0.86 12.62
N LEU A 122 -0.91 0.41 12.30
CA LEU A 122 -1.42 -0.91 12.65
C LEU A 122 -1.69 -1.73 11.40
N ALA A 123 -1.20 -2.96 11.41
CA ALA A 123 -1.58 -4.00 10.47
C ALA A 123 -1.94 -5.27 11.24
N THR A 124 -2.58 -6.21 10.58
CA THR A 124 -2.74 -7.56 11.14
C THR A 124 -2.31 -8.60 10.14
N ILE A 125 -1.85 -9.74 10.66
CA ILE A 125 -1.64 -10.94 9.88
C ILE A 125 -2.40 -12.09 10.54
N TRP A 126 -3.09 -12.88 9.71
CA TRP A 126 -3.70 -14.10 10.16
C TRP A 126 -2.64 -15.19 10.36
N PRO A 127 -2.68 -15.98 11.44
CA PRO A 127 -1.69 -17.04 11.69
C PRO A 127 -1.56 -18.04 10.53
N TYR A 128 -2.67 -18.42 9.87
CA TYR A 128 -2.61 -19.29 8.71
C TYR A 128 -1.78 -18.70 7.55
N LYS A 129 -1.85 -17.38 7.31
CA LYS A 129 -1.02 -16.70 6.29
C LYS A 129 0.47 -16.73 6.64
N LEU A 130 0.78 -16.72 7.94
CA LEU A 130 2.15 -16.84 8.41
C LEU A 130 2.69 -18.25 8.19
N LYS A 131 1.85 -19.28 8.39
CA LYS A 131 2.17 -20.67 8.05
C LYS A 131 2.40 -20.84 6.54
N GLU A 132 1.48 -20.36 5.70
CA GLU A 132 1.61 -20.37 4.23
C GLU A 132 2.94 -19.75 3.78
N PHE A 133 3.28 -18.57 4.31
CA PHE A 133 4.56 -17.92 4.02
C PHE A 133 5.78 -18.79 4.38
N ILE A 134 5.77 -19.43 5.56
CA ILE A 134 6.87 -20.30 5.99
C ILE A 134 7.03 -21.49 5.03
N GLU A 135 5.91 -22.13 4.66
CA GLU A 135 5.89 -23.27 3.76
C GLU A 135 6.37 -22.88 2.35
N GLU A 136 5.92 -21.72 1.83
CA GLU A 136 6.36 -21.15 0.56
C GLU A 136 7.87 -20.88 0.55
N GLU A 137 8.41 -20.22 1.58
CA GLU A 137 9.83 -19.91 1.68
C GLU A 137 10.68 -21.19 1.78
N GLN A 138 10.28 -22.13 2.63
CA GLN A 138 11.00 -23.39 2.83
C GLN A 138 10.96 -24.29 1.59
N SER A 139 9.80 -24.40 0.93
CA SER A 139 9.66 -25.16 -0.33
C SER A 139 10.52 -24.59 -1.46
N ALA A 140 10.76 -23.28 -1.45
CA ALA A 140 11.66 -22.61 -2.38
C ALA A 140 13.14 -22.62 -1.94
N GLY A 141 13.48 -23.32 -0.84
CA GLY A 141 14.84 -23.42 -0.31
C GLY A 141 15.37 -22.14 0.34
N ARG A 142 14.50 -21.17 0.65
CA ARG A 142 14.85 -19.91 1.31
C ARG A 142 14.81 -20.07 2.83
N THR A 143 15.66 -19.31 3.52
CA THR A 143 15.73 -19.32 4.98
C THR A 143 14.70 -18.37 5.55
N VAL A 144 13.84 -18.88 6.44
CA VAL A 144 12.88 -18.07 7.20
C VAL A 144 13.52 -17.50 8.45
N ALA A 145 13.27 -16.23 8.74
CA ALA A 145 13.75 -15.57 9.95
C ALA A 145 13.33 -16.31 11.24
N PRO A 146 14.24 -16.52 12.22
CA PRO A 146 13.91 -17.20 13.48
C PRO A 146 12.75 -16.55 14.25
N GLN A 147 12.56 -15.24 14.12
CA GLN A 147 11.47 -14.48 14.73
C GLN A 147 10.10 -14.98 14.26
N ILE A 148 9.94 -15.21 12.95
CA ILE A 148 8.72 -15.74 12.33
C ILE A 148 8.47 -17.18 12.79
N LEU A 149 9.51 -18.01 12.79
CA LEU A 149 9.41 -19.40 13.26
C LEU A 149 9.02 -19.48 14.74
N ASN A 150 9.59 -18.60 15.57
CA ASN A 150 9.28 -18.54 16.99
C ASN A 150 7.89 -17.98 17.26
N LEU A 151 7.41 -17.03 16.45
CA LEU A 151 6.04 -16.54 16.51
C LEU A 151 5.04 -17.68 16.23
N MET A 152 5.26 -18.47 15.17
CA MET A 152 4.39 -19.60 14.83
C MET A 152 4.39 -20.74 15.83
N LYS A 153 5.42 -20.88 16.68
CA LYS A 153 5.39 -21.83 17.81
C LYS A 153 4.44 -21.42 18.93
N ARG A 154 3.97 -20.16 18.95
CA ARG A 154 3.19 -19.57 20.03
C ARG A 154 1.73 -19.30 19.66
N VAL A 155 1.38 -19.48 18.39
CA VAL A 155 0.03 -19.27 17.87
C VAL A 155 -0.43 -20.50 17.11
N ARG A 156 -1.73 -20.73 17.06
CA ARG A 156 -2.36 -21.74 16.22
C ARG A 156 -2.87 -21.09 14.94
N GLU A 157 -3.00 -21.90 13.89
CA GLU A 157 -3.48 -21.48 12.57
C GLU A 157 -4.84 -20.77 12.62
N ASP A 158 -5.72 -21.23 13.51
CA ASP A 158 -7.09 -20.79 13.72
C ASP A 158 -7.24 -19.72 14.82
N ASP A 159 -6.12 -19.25 15.41
CA ASP A 159 -6.16 -18.15 16.36
C ASP A 159 -6.51 -16.81 15.70
N ASN A 160 -6.87 -15.84 16.54
CA ASN A 160 -7.14 -14.46 16.10
C ASN A 160 -5.93 -13.82 15.40
N PRO A 161 -6.16 -12.79 14.56
CA PRO A 161 -5.10 -12.08 13.88
C PRO A 161 -4.05 -11.53 14.84
N ILE A 162 -2.79 -11.68 14.47
CA ILE A 162 -1.64 -11.09 15.17
C ILE A 162 -1.57 -9.62 14.79
N LEU A 163 -1.55 -8.75 15.80
CA LEU A 163 -1.37 -7.32 15.61
C LEU A 163 0.11 -7.00 15.33
N ILE A 164 0.36 -6.32 14.21
CA ILE A 164 1.67 -5.79 13.84
C ILE A 164 1.63 -4.27 14.03
N ILE A 165 2.61 -3.75 14.75
CA ILE A 165 2.70 -2.34 15.10
C ILE A 165 3.98 -1.78 14.48
N ALA A 166 3.85 -0.76 13.64
CA ALA A 166 4.97 -0.02 13.09
C ALA A 166 5.06 1.37 13.74
N ASN A 167 6.26 1.75 14.17
CA ASN A 167 6.56 3.06 14.75
C ASN A 167 7.47 3.87 13.85
N LEU A 168 7.26 5.19 13.82
CA LEU A 168 8.23 6.10 13.24
C LEU A 168 9.42 6.22 14.20
N LYS A 169 10.61 5.85 13.73
CA LYS A 169 11.84 6.12 14.47
C LYS A 169 12.08 7.63 14.45
N THR A 170 12.07 8.26 15.61
CA THR A 170 12.66 9.59 15.77
C THR A 170 14.17 9.43 15.58
N LYS A 171 14.73 10.17 14.62
CA LYS A 171 16.17 10.42 14.60
C LYS A 171 16.58 11.24 15.82
#